data_AF-A0A8K0TXF9-F1
#
_entry.id   AF-A0A8K0TXF9-F1
#
_cell.length_a   1.000
_cell.length_b   1.000
_cell.length_c   1.000
_cell.angle_alpha   90.00
_cell.angle_beta   90.00
_cell.angle_gamma   90.00
#
_symmetry.space_group_name_H-M   'P 1'
#
loop_
_entity.id
_entity.type
_entity.pdbx_description
1 polymer ?
#
loop_
_entity_poly.entity_id
_entity_poly.type
_entity_poly.pdbx_seq_one_letter_code
_entity_poly.pdbx_strand_id
1 'polypeptide(L)'
;MSLTLMSSRLEAVPVDVLTQVAFFTIDPSPVANLDTLLHLIMCCRTLYGHLCIHACPQLYARIFRATFDLTGHCRRSRQNMKTATCLASELRTRRRVLRRIRLCQIVDNKLLADLWTVYLMLLESDGLNEMHLHAAGVQGWVLRVLQTDLARTAGGYDDQVLSLAISVASLVLSHNNISNLPSGDRTQILNLLRPFTTPVAKYLSPNSSGVVCGRSSPFFEGSFNPMPCLFDFPNKDDCEDRDDPIHTDYFSRCTILAPNLLSGSVFLTFAFKEVTPLQVPPHLPPTRAVATETERHGPTMEDFFAITRRKTPLVADSFQSCESAIDRGIEQQRPSRSTVHDEDFYRIARYMDAPTETWELQAYIPGLLTGVWEGTYMVAPSPSCPAAAEPCSETSQDFLCRQPIQFRLEEYLAFTPSLPLPVETQVGFDGNVLRNLCASEEESSRRIQFSDGNTAKTYCYEPFRLSGASEGVRYPLNAIDVVIVGETPRRFEAAWGMHNFIGRVRLSDGLISLTRKAKGGGDDGCGTWVFEGYLRSRRTFVGRWSALGTHDHEIIGGIFSVSKTAD
;
A
#
# COMPACT_ATOMS: atom_id res chain seq x y z
N MET A 1 20.28 -59.94 37.30
CA MET A 1 19.17 -59.01 37.56
C MET A 1 19.11 -58.02 36.40
N SER A 2 18.24 -58.28 35.41
CA SER A 2 17.98 -57.28 34.37
C SER A 2 17.17 -56.15 35.00
N LEU A 3 17.78 -54.96 35.09
CA LEU A 3 17.05 -53.72 35.32
C LEU A 3 16.17 -53.49 34.10
N THR A 4 14.92 -53.93 34.16
CA THR A 4 13.86 -53.41 33.30
C THR A 4 13.73 -51.92 33.62
N LEU A 5 14.42 -51.09 32.83
CA LEU A 5 14.19 -49.65 32.79
C LEU A 5 12.68 -49.47 32.62
N MET A 6 12.01 -49.04 33.68
CA MET A 6 10.60 -48.68 33.59
C MET A 6 10.53 -47.49 32.65
N SER A 7 10.11 -47.74 31.41
CA SER A 7 9.80 -46.69 30.45
C SER A 7 8.83 -45.72 31.12
N SER A 8 9.11 -44.42 30.96
CA SER A 8 8.28 -43.37 31.55
C SER A 8 6.82 -43.63 31.17
N ARG A 9 5.88 -43.44 32.11
CA ARG A 9 4.44 -43.59 31.81
C ARG A 9 4.03 -42.73 30.62
N LEU A 10 4.72 -41.61 30.40
CA LEU A 10 4.50 -40.69 29.29
C LEU A 10 4.97 -41.26 27.94
N GLU A 11 6.00 -42.10 27.93
CA GLU A 11 6.49 -42.79 26.72
C GLU A 11 5.58 -43.96 26.30
N ALA A 12 4.81 -44.51 27.25
CA ALA A 12 3.86 -45.59 27.00
C ALA A 12 2.48 -45.11 26.49
N VAL A 13 2.25 -43.78 26.47
CA VAL A 13 0.99 -43.19 26.00
C VAL A 13 0.92 -43.21 24.47
N PRO A 14 -0.25 -43.47 23.85
CA PRO A 14 -0.43 -43.33 22.40
C PRO A 14 -0.01 -41.94 21.90
N VAL A 15 0.61 -41.90 20.72
CA VAL A 15 1.16 -40.66 20.13
C VAL A 15 0.11 -39.56 20.03
N ASP A 16 -1.14 -39.89 19.68
CA ASP A 16 -2.23 -38.90 19.57
C ASP A 16 -2.51 -38.21 20.91
N VAL A 17 -2.54 -38.97 22.00
CA VAL A 17 -2.75 -38.42 23.35
C VAL A 17 -1.53 -37.64 23.79
N LEU A 18 -0.32 -38.13 23.49
CA LEU A 18 0.92 -37.41 23.77
C LEU A 18 0.95 -36.05 23.03
N THR A 19 0.51 -36.00 21.77
CA THR A 19 0.39 -34.77 21.00
C THR A 19 -0.64 -33.80 21.61
N GLN A 20 -1.76 -34.30 22.15
CA GLN A 20 -2.72 -33.46 22.87
C GLN A 20 -2.11 -32.88 24.15
N VAL A 21 -1.45 -33.71 24.96
CA VAL A 21 -0.75 -33.26 26.16
C VAL A 21 0.28 -32.19 25.81
N ALA A 22 1.11 -32.43 24.79
CA ALA A 22 2.11 -31.46 24.32
C ALA A 22 1.52 -30.15 23.78
N PHE A 23 0.29 -30.18 23.24
CA PHE A 23 -0.40 -28.95 22.84
C PHE A 23 -0.88 -28.16 24.06
N PHE A 24 -1.42 -28.84 25.08
CA PHE A 24 -1.95 -28.19 26.29
C PHE A 24 -0.87 -27.71 27.27
N THR A 25 0.40 -28.07 27.08
CA THR A 25 1.52 -27.48 27.85
C THR A 25 1.92 -26.08 27.36
N ILE A 26 1.36 -25.64 26.23
CA ILE A 26 1.65 -24.34 25.65
C ILE A 26 0.74 -23.31 26.28
N ASP A 27 1.33 -22.20 26.71
CA ASP A 27 0.59 -21.07 27.26
C ASP A 27 -0.42 -20.55 26.22
N PRO A 28 -1.71 -20.37 26.59
CA PRO A 28 -2.73 -19.86 25.68
C PRO A 28 -2.47 -18.42 25.25
N SER A 29 -1.58 -17.68 25.92
CA SER A 29 -1.17 -16.35 25.51
C SER A 29 -0.50 -16.42 24.12
N PRO A 30 -0.99 -15.65 23.14
CA PRO A 30 -0.49 -15.73 21.78
C PRO A 30 1.00 -15.43 21.69
N VAL A 31 1.49 -14.47 22.49
CA VAL A 31 2.89 -14.00 22.49
C VAL A 31 3.85 -14.99 23.18
N ALA A 32 3.33 -15.96 23.94
CA ALA A 32 4.15 -16.87 24.71
C ALA A 32 5.12 -17.69 23.85
N ASN A 33 6.27 -18.04 24.44
CA ASN A 33 7.29 -18.87 23.79
C ASN A 33 6.93 -20.37 23.89
N LEU A 34 7.57 -21.17 23.05
CA LEU A 34 7.41 -22.64 23.05
C LEU A 34 8.39 -23.33 24.01
N ASP A 35 8.76 -22.66 25.11
CA ASP A 35 9.82 -23.13 26.02
C ASP A 35 9.40 -24.40 26.75
N THR A 36 8.14 -24.50 27.17
CA THR A 36 7.59 -25.71 27.81
C THR A 36 7.60 -26.92 26.87
N LEU A 37 7.24 -26.71 25.60
CA LEU A 37 7.33 -27.74 24.57
C LEU A 37 8.79 -28.14 24.31
N LEU A 38 9.70 -27.16 24.26
CA LEU A 38 11.13 -27.41 24.12
C LEU A 38 11.67 -28.26 25.29
N HIS A 39 11.34 -27.90 26.53
CA HIS A 39 11.73 -28.69 27.70
C HIS A 39 11.21 -30.13 27.61
N LEU A 40 9.95 -30.30 27.21
CA LEU A 40 9.33 -31.63 27.05
C LEU A 40 10.06 -32.50 26.02
N ILE A 41 10.38 -31.94 24.84
CA ILE A 41 11.10 -32.70 23.79
C ILE A 41 12.55 -32.97 24.16
N MET A 42 13.15 -32.20 25.08
CA MET A 42 14.50 -32.41 25.57
C MET A 42 14.60 -33.45 26.70
N CYS A 43 13.48 -33.92 27.25
CA CYS A 43 13.49 -34.90 28.34
C CYS A 43 14.03 -36.29 27.93
N CYS A 44 13.69 -36.80 26.74
CA CYS A 44 14.21 -38.09 26.25
C CYS A 44 14.12 -38.23 24.72
N ARG A 45 14.86 -39.21 24.18
CA ARG A 45 14.93 -39.48 22.73
C ARG A 45 13.58 -39.95 22.15
N THR A 46 12.80 -40.70 22.93
CA THR A 46 11.48 -41.19 22.51
C THR A 46 10.50 -40.04 22.30
N LEU A 47 10.41 -39.13 23.28
CA LEU A 47 9.58 -37.93 23.18
C LEU A 47 10.04 -37.03 22.04
N TYR A 48 11.35 -36.82 21.88
CA TYR A 48 11.89 -36.10 20.73
C TYR A 48 11.47 -36.74 19.40
N GLY A 49 11.63 -38.06 19.27
CA GLY A 49 11.27 -38.82 18.08
C GLY A 49 9.79 -38.73 17.71
N HIS A 50 8.90 -38.62 18.70
CA HIS A 50 7.45 -38.49 18.47
C HIS A 50 6.97 -37.05 18.29
N LEU A 51 7.60 -36.08 18.95
CA LEU A 51 7.07 -34.71 19.05
C LEU A 51 7.86 -33.67 18.24
N CYS A 52 9.04 -34.00 17.69
CA CYS A 52 9.78 -33.05 16.88
C CYS A 52 9.00 -32.62 15.63
N ILE A 53 9.29 -31.43 15.12
CA ILE A 53 8.55 -30.79 14.02
C ILE A 53 8.49 -31.61 12.72
N HIS A 54 9.51 -32.43 12.48
CA HIS A 54 9.55 -33.31 11.32
C HIS A 54 8.70 -34.58 11.50
N ALA A 55 8.61 -35.11 12.73
CA ALA A 55 7.83 -36.30 13.03
C ALA A 55 6.33 -35.99 13.28
N CYS A 56 6.02 -34.83 13.88
CA CYS A 56 4.66 -34.43 14.20
C CYS A 56 4.32 -33.01 13.70
N PRO A 57 4.31 -32.77 12.37
CA PRO A 57 3.97 -31.45 11.82
C PRO A 57 2.55 -30.99 12.20
N GLN A 58 1.64 -31.92 12.49
CA GLN A 58 0.26 -31.63 12.91
C GLN A 58 0.18 -30.84 14.21
N LEU A 59 1.04 -31.16 15.19
CA LEU A 59 1.14 -30.42 16.46
C LEU A 59 1.45 -28.95 16.19
N TYR A 60 2.52 -28.70 15.43
CA TYR A 60 2.99 -27.34 15.11
C TYR A 60 2.02 -26.58 14.22
N ALA A 61 1.36 -27.25 13.28
CA ALA A 61 0.29 -26.66 12.50
C ALA A 61 -0.91 -26.24 13.36
N ARG A 62 -1.24 -27.01 14.40
CA ARG A 62 -2.29 -26.65 15.37
C ARG A 62 -1.87 -25.48 16.26
N ILE A 63 -0.62 -25.47 16.73
CA ILE A 63 -0.04 -24.34 17.46
C ILE A 63 -0.10 -23.07 16.61
N PHE A 64 0.29 -23.16 15.34
CA PHE A 64 0.24 -22.02 14.43
C PHE A 64 -1.16 -21.44 14.29
N ARG A 65 -2.17 -22.29 14.03
CA ARG A 65 -3.58 -21.88 13.95
C ARG A 65 -4.11 -21.24 15.23
N ALA A 66 -3.56 -21.61 16.39
CA ALA A 66 -3.97 -21.06 17.67
C ALA A 66 -3.24 -19.74 18.01
N THR A 67 -2.11 -19.43 17.35
CA THR A 67 -1.22 -18.32 17.75
C THR A 67 -1.06 -17.22 16.70
N PHE A 68 -1.44 -17.46 15.44
CA PHE A 68 -1.34 -16.50 14.35
C PHE A 68 -2.65 -16.40 13.57
N ASP A 69 -2.91 -15.21 13.02
CA ASP A 69 -4.07 -14.96 12.16
C ASP A 69 -3.87 -15.63 10.79
N LEU A 70 -4.92 -16.28 10.29
CA LEU A 70 -4.92 -17.03 9.03
C LEU A 70 -6.06 -16.68 8.08
N THR A 71 -7.05 -15.93 8.56
CA THR A 71 -8.23 -15.48 7.81
C THR A 71 -7.87 -14.76 6.52
N GLY A 72 -6.97 -13.77 6.60
CA GLY A 72 -6.46 -13.03 5.45
C GLY A 72 -5.76 -13.93 4.44
N HIS A 73 -4.91 -14.84 4.92
CA HIS A 73 -4.23 -15.84 4.08
C HIS A 73 -5.24 -16.77 3.38
N CYS A 74 -6.18 -17.36 4.13
CA CYS A 74 -7.19 -18.28 3.59
C CYS A 74 -8.04 -17.62 2.49
N ARG A 75 -8.42 -16.35 2.67
CA ARG A 75 -9.15 -15.57 1.66
C ARG A 75 -8.33 -15.35 0.39
N ARG A 76 -7.03 -15.08 0.52
CA ARG A 76 -6.13 -14.75 -0.59
C ARG A 76 -5.48 -15.96 -1.27
N SER A 77 -5.36 -17.10 -0.62
CA SER A 77 -4.61 -18.23 -1.17
C SER A 77 -5.43 -19.04 -2.18
N ARG A 78 -6.77 -18.88 -2.27
CA ARG A 78 -7.71 -19.70 -3.07
C ARG A 78 -7.62 -21.23 -2.84
N GLN A 79 -6.72 -21.68 -1.97
CA GLN A 79 -6.50 -23.08 -1.65
C GLN A 79 -7.41 -23.52 -0.51
N ASN A 80 -7.90 -24.75 -0.61
CA ASN A 80 -8.32 -25.52 0.56
C ASN A 80 -7.10 -25.77 1.47
N MET A 81 -7.32 -25.74 2.78
CA MET A 81 -6.36 -25.81 3.89
C MET A 81 -4.93 -26.27 3.53
N LYS A 82 -3.94 -25.41 3.82
CA LYS A 82 -2.51 -25.77 3.74
C LYS A 82 -2.20 -27.06 4.49
N THR A 83 -1.26 -27.83 3.95
CA THR A 83 -0.74 -29.03 4.61
C THR A 83 -0.15 -28.65 5.97
N ALA A 84 -0.20 -29.59 6.92
CA ALA A 84 0.37 -29.38 8.24
C ALA A 84 1.87 -29.09 8.21
N THR A 85 2.59 -29.65 7.25
CA THR A 85 4.02 -29.40 7.04
C THR A 85 4.29 -27.94 6.67
N CYS A 86 3.46 -27.35 5.79
CA CYS A 86 3.55 -25.95 5.41
C CYS A 86 3.34 -25.02 6.62
N LEU A 87 2.25 -25.23 7.39
CA LEU A 87 1.97 -24.40 8.57
C LEU A 87 2.99 -24.58 9.70
N ALA A 88 3.55 -25.79 9.86
CA ALA A 88 4.64 -26.04 10.79
C ALA A 88 5.92 -25.28 10.38
N SER A 89 6.24 -25.29 9.09
CA SER A 89 7.36 -24.51 8.55
C SER A 89 7.17 -23.01 8.79
N GLU A 90 5.96 -22.51 8.54
CA GLU A 90 5.62 -21.10 8.74
C GLU A 90 5.74 -20.67 10.21
N LEU A 91 5.27 -21.50 11.15
CA LEU A 91 5.47 -21.27 12.58
C LEU A 91 6.96 -21.10 12.93
N ARG A 92 7.82 -21.99 12.40
CA ARG A 92 9.27 -21.92 12.63
C ARG A 92 9.85 -20.63 12.04
N THR A 93 9.43 -20.23 10.85
CA THR A 93 9.88 -19.00 10.18
C THR A 93 9.48 -17.76 10.96
N ARG A 94 8.19 -17.57 11.26
CA ARG A 94 7.71 -16.39 12.02
C ARG A 94 8.35 -16.29 13.39
N ARG A 95 8.47 -17.39 14.14
CA ARG A 95 9.13 -17.39 15.46
C ARG A 95 10.61 -17.02 15.39
N ARG A 96 11.33 -17.44 14.34
CA ARG A 96 12.74 -17.04 14.12
C ARG A 96 12.87 -15.56 13.81
N VAL A 97 12.00 -15.02 12.97
CA VAL A 97 11.96 -13.59 12.64
C VAL A 97 11.64 -12.77 13.89
N LEU A 98 10.59 -13.12 14.63
CA LEU A 98 10.22 -12.46 15.89
C LEU A 98 11.37 -12.49 16.92
N ARG A 99 12.11 -13.60 17.03
CA ARG A 99 13.30 -13.67 17.89
C ARG A 99 14.39 -12.70 17.44
N ARG A 100 14.69 -12.58 16.14
CA ARG A 100 15.68 -11.63 15.64
C ARG A 100 15.25 -10.18 15.88
N ILE A 101 13.97 -9.86 15.70
CA ILE A 101 13.41 -8.53 15.99
C ILE A 101 13.61 -8.20 17.48
N ARG A 102 13.23 -9.10 18.40
CA ARG A 102 13.44 -8.92 19.85
C ARG A 102 14.90 -8.68 20.21
N LEU A 103 15.80 -9.47 19.61
CA LEU A 103 17.24 -9.34 19.78
C LEU A 103 17.85 -8.19 18.99
N CYS A 104 17.03 -7.42 18.27
CA CYS A 104 17.48 -6.26 17.52
C CYS A 104 18.52 -6.59 16.43
N GLN A 105 18.51 -7.83 15.91
CA GLN A 105 19.50 -8.33 14.96
C GLN A 105 19.09 -8.01 13.52
N ILE A 106 20.02 -7.40 12.77
CA ILE A 106 19.93 -7.19 11.32
C ILE A 106 21.01 -8.08 10.70
N VAL A 107 20.60 -9.04 9.89
CA VAL A 107 21.51 -9.99 9.23
C VAL A 107 21.29 -9.87 7.72
N ASP A 108 22.26 -9.32 7.00
CA ASP A 108 22.12 -8.92 5.59
C ASP A 108 21.49 -10.01 4.70
N ASN A 109 22.02 -11.24 4.75
CA ASN A 109 21.52 -12.36 3.92
C ASN A 109 20.16 -12.93 4.36
N LYS A 110 19.55 -12.40 5.43
CA LYS A 110 18.20 -12.76 5.91
C LYS A 110 17.24 -11.58 5.91
N LEU A 111 17.73 -10.35 5.75
CA LEU A 111 16.92 -9.14 5.92
C LEU A 111 15.74 -9.11 4.96
N LEU A 112 15.94 -9.44 3.68
CA LEU A 112 14.88 -9.50 2.68
C LEU A 112 13.77 -10.49 3.08
N ALA A 113 14.13 -11.71 3.49
CA ALA A 113 13.18 -12.74 3.91
C ALA A 113 12.46 -12.36 5.23
N ASP A 114 13.16 -11.69 6.14
CA ASP A 114 12.60 -11.20 7.39
C ASP A 114 11.57 -10.10 7.13
N LEU A 115 11.90 -9.14 6.27
CA LEU A 115 10.99 -8.06 5.86
C LEU A 115 9.75 -8.61 5.16
N TRP A 116 9.88 -9.59 4.26
CA TRP A 116 8.75 -10.28 3.66
C TRP A 116 7.86 -10.95 4.69
N THR A 117 8.46 -11.68 5.64
CA THR A 117 7.71 -12.35 6.71
C THR A 117 6.94 -11.34 7.55
N VAL A 118 7.57 -10.23 7.96
CA VAL A 118 6.93 -9.15 8.73
C VAL A 118 5.82 -8.50 7.93
N TYR A 119 6.07 -8.15 6.67
CA TYR A 119 5.10 -7.50 5.82
C TYR A 119 3.86 -8.36 5.59
N LEU A 120 4.03 -9.64 5.27
CA LEU A 120 2.91 -10.58 5.12
C LEU A 120 2.16 -10.80 6.44
N MET A 121 2.86 -10.89 7.57
CA MET A 121 2.23 -10.96 8.89
C MET A 121 1.31 -9.74 9.15
N LEU A 122 1.73 -8.54 8.75
CA LEU A 122 0.94 -7.31 8.88
C LEU A 122 -0.28 -7.34 7.95
N LEU A 123 -0.12 -7.68 6.67
CA LEU A 123 -1.24 -7.75 5.73
C LEU A 123 -2.29 -8.81 6.13
N GLU A 124 -1.88 -9.85 6.84
CA GLU A 124 -2.74 -10.95 7.30
C GLU A 124 -3.38 -10.71 8.67
N SER A 125 -2.99 -9.65 9.38
CA SER A 125 -3.38 -9.52 10.78
C SER A 125 -4.85 -9.16 10.96
N ASP A 126 -5.50 -9.89 11.86
CA ASP A 126 -6.77 -9.54 12.50
C ASP A 126 -6.57 -9.22 13.99
N GLY A 127 -5.31 -9.05 14.43
CA GLY A 127 -4.92 -8.62 15.78
C GLY A 127 -3.76 -9.42 16.37
N LEU A 128 -3.72 -10.75 16.17
CA LEU A 128 -2.68 -11.61 16.76
C LEU A 128 -1.31 -11.36 16.15
N ASN A 129 -1.21 -11.28 14.82
CA ASN A 129 0.08 -11.09 14.15
C ASN A 129 0.72 -9.74 14.52
N GLU A 130 -0.06 -8.66 14.54
CA GLU A 130 0.39 -7.34 14.99
C GLU A 130 0.84 -7.35 16.45
N MET A 131 0.09 -8.00 17.35
CA MET A 131 0.49 -8.14 18.75
C MET A 131 1.86 -8.84 18.91
N HIS A 132 2.12 -9.91 18.14
CA HIS A 132 3.44 -10.55 18.12
C HIS A 132 4.56 -9.60 17.70
N LEU A 133 4.32 -8.83 16.63
CA LEU A 133 5.30 -7.90 16.08
C LEU A 133 5.57 -6.72 17.02
N HIS A 134 4.52 -6.15 17.61
CA HIS A 134 4.64 -5.08 18.60
C HIS A 134 5.34 -5.56 19.88
N ALA A 135 4.97 -6.73 20.40
CA ALA A 135 5.66 -7.34 21.54
C ALA A 135 7.13 -7.68 21.24
N ALA A 136 7.46 -7.93 19.96
CA ALA A 136 8.84 -8.13 19.53
C ALA A 136 9.64 -6.81 19.38
N GLY A 137 8.98 -5.66 19.34
CA GLY A 137 9.62 -4.35 19.13
C GLY A 137 9.85 -4.00 17.66
N VAL A 138 8.94 -4.40 16.76
CA VAL A 138 9.05 -4.18 15.31
C VAL A 138 9.28 -2.71 14.93
N GLN A 139 8.72 -1.75 15.68
CA GLN A 139 8.85 -0.31 15.37
C GLN A 139 10.30 0.16 15.50
N GLY A 140 10.98 -0.21 16.59
CA GLY A 140 12.39 0.12 16.79
C GLY A 140 13.30 -0.65 15.84
N TRP A 141 12.95 -1.89 15.51
CA TRP A 141 13.69 -2.69 14.54
C TRP A 141 13.64 -2.10 13.13
N VAL A 142 12.46 -1.73 12.62
CA VAL A 142 12.34 -1.18 11.25
C VAL A 142 13.00 0.19 11.12
N LEU A 143 12.94 1.04 12.16
CA LEU A 143 13.66 2.32 12.16
C LEU A 143 15.17 2.12 12.04
N ARG A 144 15.73 1.14 12.76
CA ARG A 144 17.15 0.80 12.61
C ARG A 144 17.49 0.20 11.25
N VAL A 145 16.59 -0.58 10.65
CA VAL A 145 16.77 -1.07 9.27
C VAL A 145 16.91 0.11 8.31
N LEU A 146 15.99 1.09 8.38
CA LEU A 146 16.05 2.30 7.54
C LEU A 146 17.32 3.13 7.79
N GLN A 147 17.76 3.24 9.05
CA GLN A 147 19.00 3.93 9.41
C GLN A 147 20.27 3.18 8.97
N THR A 148 20.25 1.85 8.97
CA THR A 148 21.39 1.04 8.52
C THR A 148 21.55 1.13 7.01
N ASP A 149 20.45 1.13 6.26
CA ASP A 149 20.48 1.27 4.81
C ASP A 149 21.04 2.63 4.37
N LEU A 150 20.70 3.70 5.10
CA LEU A 150 21.33 5.02 4.97
C LEU A 150 22.86 5.01 5.15
N ALA A 151 23.40 4.13 5.99
CA ALA A 151 24.85 4.04 6.23
C ALA A 151 25.58 3.25 5.13
N ARG A 152 24.86 2.46 4.32
CA ARG A 152 25.42 1.62 3.24
C ARG A 152 25.61 2.37 1.92
N THR A 153 25.34 3.67 1.88
CA THR A 153 25.35 4.51 0.66
C THR A 153 26.75 4.70 0.06
N ALA A 154 27.27 3.63 -0.54
CA ALA A 154 28.39 3.62 -1.48
C ALA A 154 28.22 2.56 -2.60
N GLY A 155 27.24 1.64 -2.51
CA GLY A 155 27.11 0.52 -3.46
C GLY A 155 25.68 0.05 -3.71
N GLY A 156 24.87 0.88 -4.38
CA GLY A 156 23.54 0.51 -4.92
C GLY A 156 22.46 0.24 -3.86
N TYR A 157 21.22 0.65 -4.11
CA TYR A 157 20.09 0.28 -3.27
C TYR A 157 19.62 -1.13 -3.66
N ASP A 158 19.40 -2.01 -2.69
CA ASP A 158 18.48 -3.13 -2.92
C ASP A 158 17.05 -2.55 -2.82
N ASP A 159 16.51 -2.18 -3.98
CA ASP A 159 15.20 -1.53 -4.10
C ASP A 159 14.08 -2.36 -3.45
N GLN A 160 14.21 -3.70 -3.40
CA GLN A 160 13.22 -4.57 -2.75
C GLN A 160 13.27 -4.46 -1.23
N VAL A 161 14.48 -4.53 -0.65
CA VAL A 161 14.67 -4.36 0.81
C VAL A 161 14.16 -3.00 1.25
N LEU A 162 14.52 -1.94 0.54
CA LEU A 162 14.11 -0.59 0.87
C LEU A 162 12.59 -0.41 0.74
N SER A 163 11.99 -0.92 -0.34
CA SER A 163 10.54 -0.86 -0.55
C SER A 163 9.76 -1.58 0.56
N LEU A 164 10.21 -2.78 0.96
CA LEU A 164 9.58 -3.51 2.05
C LEU A 164 9.79 -2.81 3.39
N ALA A 165 10.99 -2.29 3.68
CA ALA A 165 11.26 -1.57 4.92
C ALA A 165 10.37 -0.33 5.06
N ILE A 166 10.20 0.46 3.99
CA ILE A 166 9.31 1.61 3.94
C ILE A 166 7.84 1.18 4.08
N SER A 167 7.44 0.09 3.44
CA SER A 167 6.07 -0.43 3.52
C SER A 167 5.73 -0.95 4.92
N VAL A 168 6.65 -1.68 5.56
CA VAL A 168 6.53 -2.11 6.96
C VAL A 168 6.47 -0.89 7.88
N ALA A 169 7.37 0.08 7.73
CA ALA A 169 7.35 1.31 8.52
C ALA A 169 6.02 2.06 8.38
N SER A 170 5.45 2.11 7.17
CA SER A 170 4.15 2.71 6.89
C SER A 170 2.96 2.02 7.56
N LEU A 171 3.14 0.78 8.03
CA LEU A 171 2.11 0.01 8.73
C LEU A 171 2.30 0.00 10.25
N VAL A 172 3.55 0.03 10.74
CA VAL A 172 3.86 -0.15 12.18
C VAL A 172 4.16 1.13 12.95
N LEU A 173 4.51 2.23 12.30
CA LEU A 173 4.82 3.50 12.98
C LEU A 173 3.54 4.26 13.33
N SER A 174 3.40 4.64 14.60
CA SER A 174 2.35 5.52 15.11
C SER A 174 2.80 6.98 15.18
N HIS A 175 1.86 7.91 15.35
CA HIS A 175 2.20 9.32 15.54
C HIS A 175 3.08 9.53 16.78
N ASN A 176 2.88 8.72 17.82
CA ASN A 176 3.70 8.74 19.02
C ASN A 176 5.14 8.30 18.72
N ASN A 177 5.34 7.25 17.91
CA ASN A 177 6.68 6.82 17.51
C ASN A 177 7.41 7.89 16.71
N ILE A 178 6.72 8.51 15.75
CA ILE A 178 7.29 9.55 14.89
C ILE A 178 7.62 10.82 15.70
N SER A 179 6.73 11.24 16.61
CA SER A 179 6.92 12.47 17.41
C SER A 179 8.05 12.33 18.45
N ASN A 180 8.24 11.13 19.01
CA ASN A 180 9.31 10.86 19.97
C ASN A 180 10.68 10.61 19.31
N LEU A 181 10.74 10.51 17.97
CA LEU A 181 11.99 10.31 17.26
C LEU A 181 12.83 11.61 17.27
N PRO A 182 14.15 11.54 17.58
CA PRO A 182 15.03 12.70 17.53
C PRO A 182 14.96 13.43 16.19
N SER A 183 15.14 14.76 16.21
CA SER A 183 15.09 15.58 14.98
C SER A 183 16.15 15.17 13.96
N GLY A 184 17.35 14.78 14.40
CA GLY A 184 18.41 14.28 13.53
C GLY A 184 17.98 13.03 12.75
N ASP A 185 17.48 12.02 13.47
CA ASP A 185 16.99 10.76 12.90
C ASP A 185 15.79 10.99 11.95
N ARG A 186 14.87 11.90 12.30
CA ARG A 186 13.76 12.28 11.40
C ARG A 186 14.27 12.86 10.09
N THR A 187 15.24 13.78 10.16
CA THR A 187 15.85 14.39 8.96
C THR A 187 16.60 13.35 8.12
N GLN A 188 17.30 12.40 8.76
CA GLN A 188 17.97 11.30 8.07
C GLN A 188 16.98 10.43 7.29
N ILE A 189 15.88 10.02 7.91
CA ILE A 189 14.84 9.24 7.23
C ILE A 189 14.20 10.05 6.11
N LEU A 190 13.91 11.35 6.32
CA LEU A 190 13.39 12.20 5.24
C LEU A 190 14.37 12.30 4.05
N ASN A 191 15.68 12.29 4.30
CA ASN A 191 16.68 12.27 3.24
C ASN A 191 16.71 10.92 2.50
N LEU A 192 16.51 9.78 3.19
CA LEU A 192 16.32 8.46 2.55
C LEU A 192 15.13 8.47 1.59
N LEU A 193 14.00 9.07 1.99
CA LEU A 193 12.75 9.08 1.21
C LEU A 193 12.77 10.09 0.05
N ARG A 194 13.68 11.08 0.09
CA ARG A 194 13.71 12.19 -0.84
C ARG A 194 13.86 11.77 -2.32
N PRO A 195 14.78 10.88 -2.71
CA PRO A 195 14.97 10.45 -4.10
C PRO A 195 13.69 9.89 -4.74
N PHE A 196 12.80 9.32 -3.93
CA PHE A 196 11.55 8.72 -4.40
C PHE A 196 10.38 9.71 -4.37
N THR A 197 10.51 10.84 -3.69
CA THR A 197 9.43 11.84 -3.57
C THR A 197 9.65 13.09 -4.40
N THR A 198 10.90 13.44 -4.72
CA THR A 198 11.19 14.54 -5.64
C THR A 198 11.39 14.03 -7.07
N PRO A 199 10.86 14.72 -8.09
CA PRO A 199 11.15 14.40 -9.47
C PRO A 199 12.59 14.82 -9.80
N VAL A 200 13.56 13.95 -9.52
CA VAL A 200 14.93 14.12 -10.02
C VAL A 200 14.98 13.54 -11.43
N ALA A 201 15.41 14.36 -12.41
CA ALA A 201 15.54 13.99 -13.83
C ALA A 201 16.35 12.70 -14.11
N LYS A 202 17.04 12.14 -13.10
CA LYS A 202 17.85 10.92 -13.20
C LYS A 202 17.06 9.61 -13.11
N TYR A 203 15.81 9.63 -12.66
CA TYR A 203 14.97 8.42 -12.54
C TYR A 203 13.84 8.31 -13.57
N LEU A 204 13.81 9.19 -14.58
CA LEU A 204 13.04 8.96 -15.80
C LEU A 204 13.75 7.94 -16.71
N SER A 205 14.24 6.84 -16.12
CA SER A 205 14.48 5.61 -16.87
C SER A 205 13.16 4.85 -16.87
N PRO A 206 12.61 4.47 -18.03
CA PRO A 206 11.31 3.79 -18.15
C PRO A 206 11.28 2.38 -17.51
N ASN A 207 12.32 2.00 -16.77
CA ASN A 207 12.51 0.68 -16.19
C ASN A 207 12.30 0.62 -14.67
N SER A 208 11.74 1.67 -14.03
CA SER A 208 11.40 1.65 -12.59
C SER A 208 9.90 1.78 -12.29
N SER A 209 9.07 1.98 -13.32
CA SER A 209 7.71 1.45 -13.31
C SER A 209 7.85 -0.07 -13.25
N GLY A 210 7.18 -0.71 -12.28
CA GLY A 210 7.37 -2.13 -11.99
C GLY A 210 7.49 -2.94 -13.27
N VAL A 211 8.44 -3.88 -13.30
CA VAL A 211 8.67 -4.81 -14.41
C VAL A 211 7.37 -5.59 -14.68
N VAL A 212 6.45 -4.94 -15.37
CA VAL A 212 5.50 -5.54 -16.28
C VAL A 212 6.41 -5.88 -17.45
N CYS A 213 6.73 -7.16 -17.60
CA CYS A 213 7.19 -7.70 -18.86
C CYS A 213 6.35 -7.07 -19.97
N GLY A 214 6.96 -6.11 -20.68
CA GLY A 214 6.48 -5.67 -21.98
C GLY A 214 6.57 -6.88 -22.89
N ARG A 215 5.46 -7.61 -23.00
CA ARG A 215 5.19 -8.41 -24.19
C ARG A 215 4.07 -7.73 -24.92
N SER A 216 4.51 -7.09 -26.01
CA SER A 216 3.74 -6.62 -27.15
C SER A 216 2.42 -7.38 -27.32
N SER A 217 1.33 -6.61 -27.42
CA SER A 217 0.05 -7.12 -27.90
C SER A 217 0.23 -7.82 -29.26
N PRO A 218 -0.36 -8.99 -29.50
CA PRO A 218 -0.29 -9.65 -30.79
C PRO A 218 -1.23 -8.94 -31.77
N PHE A 219 -0.67 -8.21 -32.72
CA PHE A 219 -1.38 -7.93 -33.96
C PHE A 219 -1.50 -9.25 -34.74
N PHE A 220 -2.75 -9.68 -34.94
CA PHE A 220 -3.10 -10.62 -36.00
C PHE A 220 -3.02 -9.88 -37.34
N GLU A 221 -2.06 -10.25 -38.20
CA GLU A 221 -2.28 -10.50 -39.63
C GLU A 221 -0.98 -10.95 -40.31
N GLY A 222 -1.07 -12.01 -41.14
CA GLY A 222 -0.08 -12.30 -42.18
C GLY A 222 0.91 -13.43 -41.91
N SER A 223 0.49 -14.65 -42.24
CA SER A 223 1.29 -15.78 -42.76
C SER A 223 2.76 -15.48 -43.08
N PHE A 224 3.72 -16.23 -42.51
CA PHE A 224 4.68 -17.11 -43.21
C PHE A 224 5.61 -17.79 -42.18
N ASN A 225 5.55 -19.13 -42.09
CA ASN A 225 6.62 -19.98 -41.54
C ASN A 225 7.62 -20.26 -42.67
N PRO A 226 8.95 -20.39 -42.43
CA PRO A 226 9.47 -21.64 -41.85
C PRO A 226 10.74 -21.58 -40.96
N MET A 227 10.69 -22.44 -39.92
CA MET A 227 11.75 -23.29 -39.31
C MET A 227 12.92 -22.69 -38.48
N PRO A 228 13.40 -23.45 -37.45
CA PRO A 228 14.17 -22.98 -36.30
C PRO A 228 15.68 -23.24 -36.44
N CYS A 229 16.50 -22.30 -36.00
CA CYS A 229 17.93 -22.53 -35.82
C CYS A 229 18.20 -23.06 -34.41
N LEU A 230 18.52 -24.35 -34.38
CA LEU A 230 19.19 -25.11 -33.34
C LEU A 230 20.45 -24.36 -32.85
N PHE A 231 20.55 -24.08 -31.54
CA PHE A 231 21.83 -23.84 -30.88
C PHE A 231 21.85 -24.51 -29.51
N ASP A 232 22.99 -25.15 -29.26
CA ASP A 232 23.24 -26.20 -28.29
C ASP A 232 23.16 -25.74 -26.83
N PHE A 233 22.69 -26.64 -25.98
CA PHE A 233 22.81 -26.54 -24.53
C PHE A 233 24.25 -26.87 -24.10
N PRO A 234 24.92 -26.02 -23.31
CA PRO A 234 25.95 -26.47 -22.39
C PRO A 234 25.32 -26.90 -21.07
N ASN A 235 25.98 -27.88 -20.45
CA ASN A 235 25.54 -28.66 -19.31
C ASN A 235 25.30 -27.87 -18.03
N LYS A 236 24.49 -28.51 -17.17
CA LYS A 236 24.43 -28.34 -15.71
C LYS A 236 25.82 -28.12 -15.11
N ASP A 237 25.94 -27.00 -14.43
CA ASP A 237 26.82 -26.65 -13.30
C ASP A 237 27.31 -25.22 -13.55
N ASP A 238 26.87 -24.31 -12.69
CA ASP A 238 27.07 -22.84 -12.65
C ASP A 238 25.83 -22.02 -13.03
N CYS A 239 24.97 -21.74 -12.04
CA CYS A 239 24.02 -20.63 -12.09
C CYS A 239 24.19 -19.75 -10.85
N GLU A 240 25.02 -18.72 -10.97
CA GLU A 240 24.89 -17.49 -10.17
C GLU A 240 23.77 -16.61 -10.75
N ASP A 241 22.99 -16.02 -9.83
CA ASP A 241 22.25 -14.76 -9.89
C ASP A 241 21.50 -14.36 -11.18
N ARG A 242 20.18 -14.56 -11.15
CA ARG A 242 19.20 -13.61 -11.70
C ARG A 242 17.95 -13.55 -10.81
N ASP A 243 17.33 -12.37 -10.80
CA ASP A 243 16.13 -11.94 -10.07
C ASP A 243 14.96 -12.95 -10.09
N ASP A 244 15.03 -13.99 -9.25
CA ASP A 244 13.93 -14.93 -9.09
C ASP A 244 12.91 -14.40 -8.05
N PRO A 245 11.60 -14.45 -8.35
CA PRO A 245 10.57 -14.11 -7.38
C PRO A 245 10.63 -15.07 -6.18
N ILE A 246 10.53 -14.51 -4.97
CA ILE A 246 10.58 -15.32 -3.75
C ILE A 246 9.37 -16.24 -3.69
N HIS A 247 9.60 -17.52 -3.97
CA HIS A 247 8.66 -18.59 -3.71
C HIS A 247 8.69 -18.91 -2.21
N THR A 248 7.84 -18.24 -1.42
CA THR A 248 7.48 -18.81 -0.11
C THR A 248 6.56 -20.01 -0.36
N ASP A 249 6.86 -21.19 0.18
CA ASP A 249 5.94 -22.35 0.13
C ASP A 249 4.52 -21.99 0.61
N TYR A 250 4.45 -20.99 1.50
CA TYR A 250 3.23 -20.40 2.02
C TYR A 250 2.39 -19.71 0.92
N PHE A 251 3.00 -19.04 -0.06
CA PHE A 251 2.35 -18.45 -1.24
C PHE A 251 2.79 -19.08 -2.58
N SER A 252 3.10 -20.38 -2.60
CA SER A 252 3.69 -21.07 -3.76
C SER A 252 2.91 -20.99 -5.10
N ARG A 253 1.65 -20.52 -5.10
CA ARG A 253 0.85 -20.27 -6.31
C ARG A 253 0.76 -18.81 -6.74
N CYS A 254 1.40 -17.92 -6.01
CA CYS A 254 1.47 -16.50 -6.32
C CYS A 254 2.91 -16.08 -6.59
N THR A 255 3.13 -15.32 -7.65
CA THR A 255 4.28 -14.44 -7.74
C THR A 255 3.97 -13.19 -6.93
N ILE A 256 4.83 -12.85 -5.97
CA ILE A 256 4.66 -11.63 -5.16
C ILE A 256 5.80 -10.67 -5.51
N LEU A 257 5.44 -9.46 -5.93
CA LEU A 257 6.36 -8.38 -6.26
C LEU A 257 6.57 -7.45 -5.05
N ALA A 258 7.72 -6.79 -4.97
CA ALA A 258 7.92 -5.77 -3.94
C ALA A 258 6.85 -4.66 -4.05
N PRO A 259 6.39 -4.10 -2.91
CA PRO A 259 5.40 -3.02 -2.91
C PRO A 259 5.91 -1.76 -3.64
N ASN A 260 5.01 -0.84 -3.93
CA ASN A 260 5.35 0.41 -4.60
C ASN A 260 6.13 1.34 -3.65
N LEU A 261 7.39 1.59 -3.99
CA LEU A 261 8.31 2.42 -3.21
C LEU A 261 7.86 3.88 -3.09
N LEU A 262 7.29 4.44 -4.17
CA LEU A 262 6.80 5.82 -4.20
C LEU A 262 5.65 6.01 -3.19
N SER A 263 4.63 5.16 -3.23
CA SER A 263 3.43 5.30 -2.39
C SER A 263 3.77 5.32 -0.90
N GLY A 264 4.62 4.38 -0.45
CA GLY A 264 5.10 4.34 0.93
C GLY A 264 5.99 5.54 1.29
N SER A 265 6.86 5.98 0.37
CA SER A 265 7.74 7.13 0.60
C SER A 265 6.97 8.43 0.76
N VAL A 266 5.96 8.67 -0.08
CA VAL A 266 5.08 9.83 0.03
C VAL A 266 4.33 9.79 1.37
N PHE A 267 3.72 8.65 1.68
CA PHE A 267 2.95 8.47 2.92
C PHE A 267 3.77 8.79 4.17
N LEU A 268 4.98 8.23 4.29
CA LEU A 268 5.88 8.52 5.41
C LEU A 268 6.38 9.97 5.40
N THR A 269 6.70 10.53 4.23
CA THR A 269 7.17 11.92 4.12
C THR A 269 6.16 12.90 4.72
N PHE A 270 4.87 12.73 4.41
CA PHE A 270 3.81 13.52 5.04
C PHE A 270 3.75 13.30 6.55
N ALA A 271 3.70 12.04 7.01
CA ALA A 271 3.64 11.72 8.44
C ALA A 271 4.80 12.33 9.26
N PHE A 272 6.02 12.29 8.73
CA PHE A 272 7.20 12.88 9.38
C PHE A 272 7.16 14.42 9.36
N LYS A 273 6.75 15.04 8.25
CA LYS A 273 6.67 16.51 8.12
C LYS A 273 5.51 17.13 8.91
N GLU A 274 4.46 16.38 9.18
CA GLU A 274 3.30 16.82 9.98
C GLU A 274 3.56 16.90 11.49
N VAL A 275 4.71 16.40 11.97
CA VAL A 275 5.13 16.63 13.36
C VAL A 275 5.33 18.12 13.63
N THR A 276 5.82 18.86 12.64
CA THR A 276 5.94 20.32 12.71
C THR A 276 4.68 20.95 12.11
N PRO A 277 3.90 21.73 12.89
CA PRO A 277 2.70 22.38 12.38
C PRO A 277 3.03 23.43 11.31
N LEU A 278 2.09 23.70 10.39
CA LEU A 278 2.25 24.82 9.46
C LEU A 278 2.21 26.13 10.23
N GLN A 279 3.10 27.04 9.85
CA GLN A 279 3.05 28.41 10.30
C GLN A 279 1.87 29.11 9.62
N VAL A 280 1.01 29.74 10.42
CA VAL A 280 -0.15 30.49 9.92
C VAL A 280 0.28 31.93 9.64
N PRO A 281 0.11 32.45 8.42
CA PRO A 281 0.53 33.82 8.12
C PRO A 281 -0.28 34.85 8.93
N PRO A 282 0.37 35.77 9.66
CA PRO A 282 -0.30 36.69 10.59
C PRO A 282 -1.09 37.81 9.91
N HIS A 283 -0.92 38.01 8.60
CA HIS A 283 -1.61 39.05 7.83
C HIS A 283 -2.98 38.63 7.31
N LEU A 284 -3.35 37.35 7.45
CA LEU A 284 -4.63 36.84 6.96
C LEU A 284 -5.79 37.29 7.87
N PRO A 285 -7.00 37.49 7.32
CA PRO A 285 -8.18 37.73 8.14
C PRO A 285 -8.42 36.54 9.09
N PRO A 286 -8.89 36.78 10.33
CA PRO A 286 -9.00 35.73 11.34
C PRO A 286 -10.06 34.68 10.98
N THR A 287 -11.23 35.12 10.48
CA THR A 287 -12.36 34.24 10.14
C THR A 287 -12.93 34.60 8.77
N ARG A 288 -13.70 33.65 8.20
CA ARG A 288 -14.38 33.85 6.91
C ARG A 288 -15.34 35.06 6.94
N ALA A 289 -16.05 35.27 8.04
CA ALA A 289 -16.98 36.40 8.19
C ALA A 289 -16.27 37.76 8.05
N VAL A 290 -15.10 37.91 8.70
CA VAL A 290 -14.30 39.14 8.62
C VAL A 290 -13.73 39.34 7.21
N ALA A 291 -13.33 38.26 6.54
CA ALA A 291 -12.87 38.33 5.15
C ALA A 291 -13.97 38.85 4.22
N THR A 292 -15.21 38.36 4.38
CA THR A 292 -16.37 38.83 3.60
C THR A 292 -16.72 40.28 3.89
N GLU A 293 -16.67 40.72 5.15
CA GLU A 293 -16.94 42.11 5.54
C GLU A 293 -15.88 43.08 4.99
N THR A 294 -14.63 42.63 4.88
CA THR A 294 -13.50 43.43 4.35
C THR A 294 -13.26 43.24 2.86
N GLU A 295 -14.16 42.55 2.15
CA GLU A 295 -14.05 42.23 0.71
C GLU A 295 -12.72 41.57 0.33
N ARG A 296 -12.13 40.81 1.25
CA ARG A 296 -10.89 40.06 1.03
C ARG A 296 -11.22 38.65 0.55
N HIS A 297 -10.73 38.33 -0.64
CA HIS A 297 -10.80 36.97 -1.19
C HIS A 297 -9.58 36.13 -0.76
N GLY A 298 -9.74 34.81 -0.72
CA GLY A 298 -8.68 33.87 -0.40
C GLY A 298 -8.79 33.25 1.00
N PRO A 299 -7.69 32.66 1.51
CA PRO A 299 -7.70 31.90 2.76
C PRO A 299 -7.69 32.80 4.00
N THR A 300 -8.25 32.28 5.09
CA THR A 300 -8.26 32.92 6.41
C THR A 300 -7.34 32.17 7.38
N MET A 301 -7.06 32.76 8.55
CA MET A 301 -6.32 32.06 9.60
C MET A 301 -7.05 30.78 10.05
N GLU A 302 -8.39 30.85 10.19
CA GLU A 302 -9.25 29.71 10.50
C GLU A 302 -9.05 28.54 9.52
N ASP A 303 -8.96 28.83 8.22
CA ASP A 303 -8.73 27.80 7.19
C ASP A 303 -7.37 27.11 7.38
N PHE A 304 -6.31 27.88 7.65
CA PHE A 304 -4.98 27.35 7.93
C PHE A 304 -4.93 26.53 9.23
N PHE A 305 -5.62 26.97 10.29
CA PHE A 305 -5.71 26.19 11.52
C PHE A 305 -6.45 24.87 11.31
N ALA A 306 -7.51 24.83 10.48
CA ALA A 306 -8.19 23.61 10.14
C ALA A 306 -7.26 22.61 9.45
N ILE A 307 -6.39 23.08 8.54
CA ILE A 307 -5.41 22.25 7.84
C ILE A 307 -4.33 21.74 8.80
N THR A 308 -3.78 22.59 9.67
CA THR A 308 -2.72 22.22 10.62
C THR A 308 -3.18 21.16 11.63
N ARG A 309 -4.48 21.07 11.91
CA ARG A 309 -5.06 20.03 12.78
C ARG A 309 -5.17 18.68 12.10
N ARG A 310 -5.17 18.62 10.76
CA ARG A 310 -5.27 17.37 10.02
C ARG A 310 -3.90 16.69 9.97
N LYS A 311 -3.89 15.39 10.23
CA LYS A 311 -2.73 14.53 10.10
C LYS A 311 -3.08 13.33 9.22
N THR A 312 -2.08 12.83 8.53
CA THR A 312 -2.13 11.61 7.74
C THR A 312 -2.47 10.44 8.69
N PRO A 313 -3.59 9.73 8.51
CA PRO A 313 -4.00 8.69 9.43
C PRO A 313 -3.07 7.47 9.30
N LEU A 314 -2.39 7.11 10.39
CA LEU A 314 -1.47 5.98 10.42
C LEU A 314 -2.19 4.70 10.86
N VAL A 315 -1.85 3.58 10.22
CA VAL A 315 -2.47 2.27 10.48
C VAL A 315 -2.25 1.84 11.93
N ALA A 316 -1.05 2.11 12.47
CA ALA A 316 -0.68 1.75 13.84
C ALA A 316 -1.49 2.48 14.92
N ASP A 317 -2.02 3.68 14.66
CA ASP A 317 -2.82 4.39 15.68
C ASP A 317 -4.19 3.72 15.87
N SER A 318 -4.74 3.11 14.82
CA SER A 318 -6.00 2.39 14.90
C SER A 318 -5.92 1.10 15.72
N PHE A 319 -4.71 0.54 15.86
CA PHE A 319 -4.46 -0.65 16.70
C PHE A 319 -4.66 -0.33 18.18
N GLN A 320 -4.10 0.80 18.65
CA GLN A 320 -4.18 1.22 20.07
C GLN A 320 -5.62 1.45 20.54
N SER A 321 -6.51 1.89 19.64
CA SER A 321 -7.93 2.10 19.98
C SER A 321 -8.70 0.79 20.18
N CYS A 322 -8.28 -0.31 19.57
CA CYS A 322 -8.99 -1.59 19.62
C CYS A 322 -8.82 -2.32 20.97
N GLU A 323 -7.73 -2.05 21.71
CA GLU A 323 -7.51 -2.59 23.06
C GLU A 323 -8.52 -2.07 24.10
N SER A 324 -9.20 -0.96 23.82
CA SER A 324 -10.09 -0.27 24.77
C SER A 324 -11.58 -0.60 24.65
N ALA A 325 -12.01 -1.30 23.60
CA ALA A 325 -13.42 -1.54 23.32
C ALA A 325 -13.90 -2.91 23.84
N ILE A 326 -14.26 -2.97 25.12
CA ILE A 326 -15.14 -4.03 25.66
C ILE A 326 -16.57 -3.66 25.23
N ASP A 327 -16.93 -3.93 23.98
CA ASP A 327 -18.34 -3.82 23.56
C ASP A 327 -18.69 -4.92 22.55
N ARG A 328 -18.90 -6.13 23.08
CA ARG A 328 -19.12 -7.40 22.35
C ARG A 328 -20.52 -7.50 21.68
N GLY A 329 -21.18 -6.38 21.39
CA GLY A 329 -22.55 -6.37 20.88
C GLY A 329 -22.71 -6.17 19.37
N ILE A 330 -21.74 -5.53 18.69
CA ILE A 330 -21.89 -5.06 17.29
C ILE A 330 -20.69 -5.48 16.41
N GLU A 331 -20.10 -6.65 16.67
CA GLU A 331 -18.94 -7.13 15.90
C GLU A 331 -19.31 -7.90 14.61
N GLN A 332 -20.58 -8.23 14.36
CA GLN A 332 -20.95 -9.06 13.21
C GLN A 332 -20.97 -8.34 11.85
N GLN A 333 -20.69 -7.04 11.78
CA GLN A 333 -20.73 -6.28 10.52
C GLN A 333 -19.47 -5.48 10.19
N ARG A 334 -18.46 -5.45 11.06
CA ARG A 334 -17.19 -4.78 10.71
C ARG A 334 -16.31 -5.76 9.94
N PRO A 335 -15.85 -5.41 8.72
CA PRO A 335 -14.96 -6.26 7.98
C PRO A 335 -13.66 -6.45 8.78
N SER A 336 -13.07 -7.65 8.71
CA SER A 336 -11.90 -7.98 9.52
C SER A 336 -10.71 -7.08 9.16
N ARG A 337 -9.80 -6.82 10.10
CA ARG A 337 -8.71 -5.84 9.92
C ARG A 337 -7.83 -6.18 8.71
N SER A 338 -7.58 -7.46 8.45
CA SER A 338 -6.86 -7.95 7.29
C SER A 338 -7.52 -7.60 5.95
N THR A 339 -8.84 -7.37 5.90
CA THR A 339 -9.52 -6.97 4.65
C THR A 339 -9.13 -5.58 4.17
N VAL A 340 -8.70 -4.70 5.08
CA VAL A 340 -8.24 -3.34 4.76
C VAL A 340 -6.92 -3.37 3.96
N HIS A 341 -6.24 -4.52 3.98
CA HIS A 341 -4.96 -4.77 3.31
C HIS A 341 -5.11 -5.63 2.04
N ASP A 342 -6.33 -5.97 1.63
CA ASP A 342 -6.54 -6.81 0.44
C ASP A 342 -6.12 -6.09 -0.84
N GLU A 343 -6.41 -4.80 -0.97
CA GLU A 343 -5.98 -4.00 -2.12
C GLU A 343 -4.45 -3.93 -2.21
N ASP A 344 -3.78 -3.72 -1.07
CA ASP A 344 -2.31 -3.68 -1.01
C ASP A 344 -1.69 -5.05 -1.36
N PHE A 345 -2.34 -6.16 -0.99
CA PHE A 345 -1.91 -7.51 -1.36
C PHE A 345 -2.15 -7.80 -2.86
N TYR A 346 -3.33 -7.47 -3.39
CA TYR A 346 -3.66 -7.75 -4.79
C TYR A 346 -2.86 -6.90 -5.78
N ARG A 347 -2.32 -5.75 -5.36
CA ARG A 347 -1.34 -4.98 -6.16
C ARG A 347 -0.04 -5.72 -6.42
N ILE A 348 0.39 -6.54 -5.46
CA ILE A 348 1.70 -7.18 -5.50
C ILE A 348 1.64 -8.66 -5.87
N ALA A 349 0.49 -9.32 -5.66
CA ALA A 349 0.33 -10.75 -5.90
C ALA A 349 -0.31 -11.03 -7.27
N ARG A 350 0.28 -11.96 -8.02
CA ARG A 350 -0.28 -12.52 -9.26
C ARG A 350 -0.37 -14.03 -9.17
N TYR A 351 -1.52 -14.62 -9.50
CA TYR A 351 -1.64 -16.08 -9.54
C TYR A 351 -0.96 -16.66 -10.77
N MET A 352 -0.23 -17.76 -10.59
CA MET A 352 0.46 -18.48 -11.68
C MET A 352 -0.50 -19.16 -12.66
N ASP A 353 -1.71 -19.52 -12.19
CA ASP A 353 -2.68 -20.33 -12.95
C ASP A 353 -3.71 -19.46 -13.73
N ALA A 354 -3.69 -18.13 -13.57
CA ALA A 354 -4.67 -17.23 -14.16
C ALA A 354 -4.22 -16.71 -15.53
N PRO A 355 -5.08 -16.69 -16.56
CA PRO A 355 -4.77 -16.03 -17.83
C PRO A 355 -4.44 -14.56 -17.58
N THR A 356 -3.40 -14.03 -18.22
CA THR A 356 -2.93 -12.63 -18.06
C THR A 356 -4.03 -11.59 -18.28
N GLU A 357 -5.08 -11.95 -19.01
CA GLU A 357 -6.22 -11.11 -19.37
C GLU A 357 -7.37 -11.16 -18.36
N THR A 358 -7.33 -12.06 -17.38
CA THR A 358 -8.37 -12.16 -16.35
C THR A 358 -8.13 -11.16 -15.23
N TRP A 359 -9.09 -10.27 -15.01
CA TRP A 359 -9.09 -9.25 -13.95
C TRP A 359 -9.43 -9.86 -12.58
N GLU A 360 -8.93 -11.07 -12.37
CA GLU A 360 -9.38 -11.99 -11.31
C GLU A 360 -9.00 -11.54 -9.89
N LEU A 361 -8.07 -10.58 -9.79
CA LEU A 361 -7.71 -9.89 -8.57
C LEU A 361 -7.86 -8.39 -8.79
N GLN A 362 -9.04 -7.84 -8.50
CA GLN A 362 -9.25 -6.40 -8.52
C GLN A 362 -8.52 -5.77 -7.32
N ALA A 363 -7.46 -5.02 -7.61
CA ALA A 363 -6.73 -4.21 -6.64
C ALA A 363 -7.49 -2.95 -6.17
N TYR A 364 -8.70 -2.75 -6.70
CA TYR A 364 -9.58 -1.63 -6.38
C TYR A 364 -11.02 -2.11 -6.19
N ILE A 365 -11.70 -1.56 -5.18
CA ILE A 365 -13.12 -1.82 -4.93
C ILE A 365 -13.90 -0.54 -5.28
N PRO A 366 -14.83 -0.59 -6.25
CA PRO A 366 -15.72 0.53 -6.55
C PRO A 366 -16.50 1.01 -5.33
N GLY A 367 -16.59 2.33 -5.15
CA GLY A 367 -17.22 2.99 -4.01
C GLY A 367 -16.22 3.56 -2.99
N LEU A 368 -14.94 3.16 -3.05
CA LEU A 368 -13.95 3.62 -2.08
C LEU A 368 -13.61 5.11 -2.25
N LEU A 369 -13.61 5.63 -3.48
CA LEU A 369 -13.26 7.02 -3.77
C LEU A 369 -14.41 7.99 -3.61
N THR A 370 -15.66 7.54 -3.73
CA THR A 370 -16.84 8.39 -3.56
C THR A 370 -16.88 9.03 -2.17
N GLY A 371 -16.89 10.36 -2.07
CA GLY A 371 -16.94 11.11 -0.82
C GLY A 371 -16.07 12.37 -0.82
N VAL A 372 -15.95 13.02 0.34
CA VAL A 372 -15.13 14.22 0.51
C VAL A 372 -13.72 13.85 0.98
N TRP A 373 -12.73 14.44 0.31
CA TRP A 373 -11.30 14.24 0.59
C TRP A 373 -10.67 15.57 0.94
N GLU A 374 -9.85 15.55 1.98
CA GLU A 374 -9.11 16.72 2.44
C GLU A 374 -7.67 16.34 2.76
N GLY A 375 -6.74 17.21 2.41
CA GLY A 375 -5.34 17.05 2.77
C GLY A 375 -4.48 18.15 2.19
N THR A 376 -3.25 17.79 1.83
CA THR A 376 -2.26 18.75 1.35
C THR A 376 -1.41 18.17 0.23
N TYR A 377 -0.86 19.04 -0.60
CA TYR A 377 0.23 18.74 -1.52
C TYR A 377 1.46 19.56 -1.18
N MET A 378 2.63 19.08 -1.58
CA MET A 378 3.90 19.76 -1.46
C MET A 378 4.48 19.99 -2.86
N VAL A 379 5.11 21.16 -3.05
CA VAL A 379 5.75 21.55 -4.33
C VAL A 379 7.24 21.21 -4.25
N ALA A 380 7.74 20.40 -5.18
CA ALA A 380 9.16 20.08 -5.25
C ALA A 380 9.96 21.27 -5.81
N PRO A 381 11.23 21.45 -5.39
CA PRO A 381 12.09 22.50 -5.95
C PRO A 381 12.37 22.24 -7.43
N SER A 382 12.35 23.31 -8.24
CA SER A 382 12.73 23.22 -9.66
C SER A 382 14.27 23.16 -9.79
N PRO A 383 14.84 22.31 -10.67
CA PRO A 383 16.29 22.25 -10.88
C PRO A 383 16.90 23.55 -11.43
N SER A 384 16.09 24.50 -11.90
CA SER A 384 16.53 25.80 -12.44
C SER A 384 16.61 26.95 -11.43
N CYS A 385 16.17 26.78 -10.17
CA CYS A 385 16.32 27.82 -9.15
C CYS A 385 17.73 27.81 -8.55
N PRO A 386 18.59 28.81 -8.81
CA PRO A 386 19.87 28.91 -8.12
C PRO A 386 19.59 29.18 -6.63
N ALA A 387 20.10 28.31 -5.76
CA ALA A 387 20.14 28.58 -4.33
C ALA A 387 20.80 29.95 -4.13
N ALA A 388 20.16 30.84 -3.37
CA ALA A 388 20.77 32.10 -2.97
C ALA A 388 22.17 31.81 -2.43
N ALA A 389 23.16 32.50 -2.98
CA ALA A 389 24.57 32.21 -2.78
C ALA A 389 24.98 32.36 -1.30
N GLU A 390 25.04 31.23 -0.58
CA GLU A 390 25.93 31.06 0.55
C GLU A 390 26.66 29.71 0.44
N PRO A 391 28.00 29.69 0.43
CA PRO A 391 28.77 28.45 0.42
C PRO A 391 28.88 27.93 1.86
N CYS A 392 27.82 27.34 2.39
CA CYS A 392 27.86 26.57 3.64
C CYS A 392 26.79 25.47 3.61
N SER A 393 27.26 24.21 3.67
CA SER A 393 26.51 22.97 3.88
C SER A 393 25.71 22.44 2.67
N GLU A 394 25.94 21.17 2.32
CA GLU A 394 25.12 20.37 1.39
C GLU A 394 23.71 20.10 1.96
N THR A 395 22.96 21.14 2.32
CA THR A 395 21.55 21.00 2.68
C THR A 395 20.76 20.76 1.40
N SER A 396 20.58 19.49 1.06
CA SER A 396 19.66 19.02 0.03
C SER A 396 18.32 19.78 0.17
N GLN A 397 17.90 20.49 -0.88
CA GLN A 397 16.75 21.40 -0.84
C GLN A 397 15.47 20.64 -0.48
N ASP A 398 14.70 21.20 0.45
CA ASP A 398 13.41 20.68 0.88
C ASP A 398 12.26 21.14 -0.03
N PHE A 399 11.07 20.57 0.12
CA PHE A 399 9.88 21.02 -0.59
C PHE A 399 9.63 22.52 -0.35
N LEU A 400 9.28 23.26 -1.41
CA LEU A 400 9.15 24.71 -1.40
C LEU A 400 8.01 25.19 -0.51
N CYS A 401 6.88 24.49 -0.56
CA CYS A 401 5.72 24.80 0.27
C CYS A 401 4.82 23.57 0.43
N ARG A 402 3.92 23.64 1.42
CA ARG A 402 2.81 22.71 1.62
C ARG A 402 1.51 23.51 1.51
N GLN A 403 0.64 23.12 0.57
CA GLN A 403 -0.61 23.79 0.28
C GLN A 403 -1.78 22.81 0.43
N PRO A 404 -2.97 23.29 0.83
CA PRO A 404 -4.14 22.44 0.97
C PRO A 404 -4.75 22.05 -0.36
N ILE A 405 -5.43 20.91 -0.34
CA ILE A 405 -6.26 20.44 -1.44
C ILE A 405 -7.47 19.70 -0.89
N GLN A 406 -8.63 20.00 -1.46
CA GLN A 406 -9.90 19.37 -1.12
C GLN A 406 -10.71 19.12 -2.38
N PHE A 407 -11.36 17.97 -2.43
CA PHE A 407 -12.28 17.62 -3.50
C PHE A 407 -13.35 16.67 -2.98
N ARG A 408 -14.56 16.80 -3.53
CA ARG A 408 -15.63 15.81 -3.43
C ARG A 408 -15.61 14.99 -4.71
N LEU A 409 -15.47 13.67 -4.58
CA LEU A 409 -15.44 12.74 -5.71
C LEU A 409 -16.71 11.89 -5.74
N GLU A 410 -17.15 11.56 -6.94
CA GLU A 410 -18.21 10.62 -7.23
C GLU A 410 -17.73 9.64 -8.32
N GLU A 411 -17.99 8.36 -8.12
CA GLU A 411 -17.59 7.30 -9.05
C GLU A 411 -18.71 6.97 -10.04
N TYR A 412 -18.30 6.70 -11.27
CA TYR A 412 -19.15 6.34 -12.39
C TYR A 412 -18.61 5.05 -13.01
N LEU A 413 -19.47 4.04 -13.12
CA LEU A 413 -19.12 2.69 -13.53
C LEU A 413 -19.61 2.41 -14.94
N ALA A 414 -18.75 1.79 -15.76
CA ALA A 414 -19.16 1.20 -17.03
C ALA A 414 -19.35 -0.31 -16.88
N PHE A 415 -20.33 -0.85 -17.59
CA PHE A 415 -20.62 -2.28 -17.63
C PHE A 415 -20.94 -2.71 -19.06
N THR A 416 -20.70 -3.97 -19.40
CA THR A 416 -21.09 -4.56 -20.71
C THR A 416 -22.60 -4.36 -20.97
N PRO A 417 -23.05 -3.89 -22.15
CA PRO A 417 -22.31 -3.78 -23.41
C PRO A 417 -21.64 -2.41 -23.67
N SER A 418 -21.64 -1.48 -22.70
CA SER A 418 -20.91 -0.22 -22.85
C SER A 418 -19.42 -0.48 -23.03
N LEU A 419 -18.74 0.40 -23.77
CA LEU A 419 -17.29 0.32 -23.96
C LEU A 419 -16.57 1.15 -22.89
N PRO A 420 -15.39 0.71 -22.41
CA PRO A 420 -14.54 1.53 -21.57
C PRO A 420 -13.94 2.67 -22.39
N LEU A 421 -13.60 3.77 -21.74
CA LEU A 421 -12.89 4.87 -22.40
C LEU A 421 -11.53 4.39 -22.95
N PRO A 422 -11.11 4.86 -24.13
CA PRO A 422 -9.83 4.50 -24.69
C PRO A 422 -8.69 4.92 -23.76
N VAL A 423 -7.58 4.19 -23.84
CA VAL A 423 -6.38 4.49 -23.06
C VAL A 423 -5.49 5.39 -23.91
N GLU A 424 -5.36 6.66 -23.54
CA GLU A 424 -4.34 7.54 -24.10
C GLU A 424 -3.08 7.45 -23.22
N THR A 425 -1.99 6.91 -23.78
CA THR A 425 -0.67 6.89 -23.13
C THR A 425 0.07 8.20 -23.44
N GLN A 426 0.55 8.90 -22.40
CA GLN A 426 1.41 10.08 -22.56
C GLN A 426 2.84 9.80 -22.13
N VAL A 427 3.80 10.45 -22.79
CA VAL A 427 5.22 10.39 -22.42
C VAL A 427 5.38 11.03 -21.04
N GLY A 428 5.83 10.24 -20.05
CA GLY A 428 6.14 10.72 -18.70
C GLY A 428 5.06 10.52 -17.64
N PHE A 429 3.89 9.98 -18.00
CA PHE A 429 2.85 9.58 -17.05
C PHE A 429 2.48 8.11 -17.27
N ASP A 430 2.42 7.35 -16.18
CA ASP A 430 2.00 5.96 -16.24
C ASP A 430 0.48 5.81 -16.32
N GLY A 431 -0.29 6.86 -16.04
CA GLY A 431 -1.75 6.83 -16.01
C GLY A 431 -2.44 7.29 -17.30
N ASN A 432 -3.67 6.81 -17.46
CA ASN A 432 -4.52 7.07 -18.61
C ASN A 432 -5.17 8.46 -18.44
N VAL A 433 -4.45 9.52 -18.76
CA VAL A 433 -4.95 10.90 -18.62
C VAL A 433 -6.11 11.11 -19.59
N LEU A 434 -7.29 11.40 -19.05
CA LEU A 434 -8.46 11.74 -19.87
C LEU A 434 -8.30 13.18 -20.41
N ARG A 435 -8.01 13.33 -21.71
CA ARG A 435 -8.03 14.63 -22.40
C ARG A 435 -9.29 14.76 -23.27
N ASN A 436 -9.74 16.01 -23.43
CA ASN A 436 -10.71 16.42 -24.46
C ASN A 436 -12.06 15.69 -24.47
N LEU A 437 -12.52 15.17 -23.33
CA LEU A 437 -13.85 14.59 -23.23
C LEU A 437 -14.84 15.62 -22.69
N CYS A 438 -15.84 15.95 -23.49
CA CYS A 438 -17.03 16.65 -23.02
C CYS A 438 -17.94 15.63 -22.34
N ALA A 439 -18.11 15.75 -21.03
CA ALA A 439 -19.12 15.02 -20.30
C ALA A 439 -20.47 15.72 -20.52
N SER A 440 -21.47 15.02 -21.04
CA SER A 440 -22.87 15.44 -20.91
C SER A 440 -23.53 14.61 -19.81
N GLU A 441 -24.14 15.29 -18.86
CA GLU A 441 -24.99 14.66 -17.85
C GLU A 441 -26.41 14.54 -18.40
N GLU A 442 -26.96 13.33 -18.35
CA GLU A 442 -28.38 13.10 -18.66
C GLU A 442 -29.22 13.42 -17.41
N GLU A 443 -30.00 14.51 -17.47
CA GLU A 443 -30.74 15.10 -16.33
C GLU A 443 -31.69 14.11 -15.61
N SER A 444 -32.21 13.10 -16.33
CA SER A 444 -33.19 12.15 -15.79
C SER A 444 -32.57 10.98 -15.01
N SER A 445 -31.33 10.61 -15.32
CA SER A 445 -30.70 9.36 -14.86
C SER A 445 -29.39 9.58 -14.09
N ARG A 446 -28.84 10.82 -14.12
CA ARG A 446 -27.47 11.15 -13.68
C ARG A 446 -26.41 10.27 -14.35
N ARG A 447 -26.69 9.72 -15.53
CA ARG A 447 -25.68 9.05 -16.32
C ARG A 447 -24.77 10.09 -16.96
N ILE A 448 -23.49 9.74 -17.05
CA ILE A 448 -22.52 10.55 -17.77
C ILE A 448 -22.23 9.86 -19.09
N GLN A 449 -22.34 10.64 -20.16
CA GLN A 449 -21.93 10.22 -21.49
C GLN A 449 -20.69 11.02 -21.90
N PHE A 450 -19.66 10.29 -22.29
CA PHE A 450 -18.51 10.89 -22.97
C PHE A 450 -18.64 10.62 -24.47
N SER A 451 -18.51 11.66 -25.28
CA SER A 451 -18.44 11.54 -26.72
C SER A 451 -17.02 11.81 -27.19
N ASP A 452 -16.43 10.87 -27.93
CA ASP A 452 -15.19 11.13 -28.65
C ASP A 452 -15.53 11.82 -29.99
N GLY A 453 -15.14 13.09 -30.11
CA GLY A 453 -15.38 13.91 -31.29
C GLY A 453 -14.72 13.37 -32.57
N ASN A 454 -13.69 12.51 -32.43
CA ASN A 454 -13.00 11.92 -33.58
C ASN A 454 -13.63 10.63 -34.08
N THR A 455 -14.23 9.82 -33.19
CA THR A 455 -14.74 8.48 -33.54
C THR A 455 -16.26 8.36 -33.52
N ALA A 456 -16.98 9.41 -33.12
CA ALA A 456 -18.44 9.42 -32.91
C ALA A 456 -18.93 8.30 -31.96
N LYS A 457 -18.02 7.68 -31.21
CA LYS A 457 -18.35 6.68 -30.19
C LYS A 457 -18.81 7.37 -28.93
N THR A 458 -19.80 6.77 -28.29
CA THR A 458 -20.31 7.22 -27.00
C THR A 458 -20.00 6.19 -25.93
N TYR A 459 -19.56 6.70 -24.78
CA TYR A 459 -19.17 5.91 -23.63
C TYR A 459 -20.10 6.28 -22.49
N CYS A 460 -20.92 5.32 -22.04
CA CYS A 460 -21.95 5.56 -21.03
C CYS A 460 -21.50 5.00 -19.68
N TYR A 461 -21.64 5.83 -18.64
CA TYR A 461 -21.34 5.45 -17.28
C TYR A 461 -22.53 5.71 -16.36
N GLU A 462 -22.71 4.84 -15.39
CA GLU A 462 -23.76 4.92 -14.38
C GLU A 462 -23.16 5.30 -13.03
N PRO A 463 -23.81 6.19 -12.25
CA PRO A 463 -23.28 6.59 -10.95
C PRO A 463 -23.22 5.38 -10.01
N PHE A 464 -22.15 5.30 -9.21
CA PHE A 464 -22.02 4.30 -8.17
C PHE A 464 -23.17 4.43 -7.17
N ARG A 465 -23.85 3.31 -6.89
CA ARG A 465 -24.89 3.21 -5.86
C ARG A 465 -24.56 2.04 -4.97
N LEU A 466 -24.53 2.27 -3.66
CA LEU A 466 -24.48 1.18 -2.68
C LEU A 466 -25.70 0.29 -2.89
N SER A 467 -25.45 -1.00 -3.11
CA SER A 467 -26.50 -1.97 -3.43
C SER A 467 -27.49 -2.08 -2.29
N GLY A 468 -28.65 -1.45 -2.45
CA GLY A 468 -29.80 -1.53 -1.56
C GLY A 468 -31.01 -2.00 -2.35
N ALA A 469 -31.33 -3.29 -2.25
CA ALA A 469 -32.65 -3.90 -2.47
C ALA A 469 -33.55 -3.38 -3.61
N SER A 470 -33.01 -2.94 -4.75
CA SER A 470 -33.81 -2.65 -5.96
C SER A 470 -33.46 -3.63 -7.06
N GLU A 471 -34.49 -4.20 -7.68
CA GLU A 471 -34.37 -5.08 -8.84
C GLU A 471 -33.64 -4.35 -9.98
N GLY A 472 -32.57 -4.95 -10.50
CA GLY A 472 -31.80 -4.43 -11.63
C GLY A 472 -30.45 -3.77 -11.30
N VAL A 473 -30.05 -3.66 -10.04
CA VAL A 473 -28.73 -3.11 -9.66
C VAL A 473 -27.61 -4.10 -10.02
N ARG A 474 -26.67 -3.67 -10.88
CA ARG A 474 -25.49 -4.45 -11.25
C ARG A 474 -24.49 -4.48 -10.09
N TYR A 475 -23.84 -5.62 -9.88
CA TYR A 475 -22.78 -5.74 -8.88
C TYR A 475 -21.59 -4.85 -9.26
N PRO A 476 -21.15 -3.91 -8.40
CA PRO A 476 -20.08 -2.97 -8.72
C PRO A 476 -18.77 -3.65 -9.12
N LEU A 477 -18.47 -4.83 -8.56
CA LEU A 477 -17.29 -5.64 -8.90
C LEU A 477 -17.29 -6.12 -10.36
N ASN A 478 -18.43 -6.09 -11.05
CA ASN A 478 -18.52 -6.46 -12.47
C ASN A 478 -18.26 -5.26 -13.40
N ALA A 479 -17.91 -4.10 -12.86
CA ALA A 479 -17.56 -2.93 -13.66
C ALA A 479 -16.31 -3.21 -14.49
N ILE A 480 -16.36 -2.82 -15.76
CA ILE A 480 -15.24 -2.94 -16.70
C ILE A 480 -14.41 -1.66 -16.77
N ASP A 481 -14.90 -0.56 -16.20
CA ASP A 481 -14.20 0.71 -16.12
C ASP A 481 -14.78 1.59 -15.00
N VAL A 482 -13.95 2.44 -14.42
CA VAL A 482 -14.35 3.38 -13.36
C VAL A 482 -13.80 4.76 -13.67
N VAL A 483 -14.72 5.69 -13.88
CA VAL A 483 -14.44 7.12 -14.04
C VAL A 483 -14.79 7.85 -12.75
N ILE A 484 -14.05 8.91 -12.47
CA ILE A 484 -14.21 9.75 -11.31
C ILE A 484 -14.57 11.15 -11.80
N VAL A 485 -15.62 11.74 -11.23
CA VAL A 485 -15.93 13.15 -11.41
C VAL A 485 -15.95 13.81 -10.04
N GLY A 486 -15.47 15.03 -9.95
CA GLY A 486 -15.45 15.76 -8.70
C GLY A 486 -15.36 17.26 -8.85
N GLU A 487 -15.58 17.94 -7.73
CA GLU A 487 -15.47 19.39 -7.62
C GLU A 487 -14.89 19.78 -6.25
N THR A 488 -14.33 20.99 -6.16
CA THR A 488 -14.00 21.58 -4.88
C THR A 488 -15.29 21.88 -4.11
N PRO A 489 -15.45 21.40 -2.86
CA PRO A 489 -16.66 21.69 -2.08
C PRO A 489 -16.86 23.19 -1.85
N ARG A 490 -18.12 23.67 -1.91
CA ARG A 490 -18.49 25.09 -1.77
C ARG A 490 -17.84 25.82 -0.59
N ARG A 491 -17.69 25.15 0.56
CA ARG A 491 -17.06 25.72 1.76
C ARG A 491 -15.58 26.09 1.57
N PHE A 492 -14.91 25.49 0.58
CA PHE A 492 -13.50 25.68 0.29
C PHE A 492 -13.24 26.54 -0.95
N GLU A 493 -14.25 26.75 -1.80
CA GLU A 493 -14.13 27.51 -3.05
C GLU A 493 -13.59 28.93 -2.82
N ALA A 494 -14.10 29.62 -1.80
CA ALA A 494 -13.67 30.99 -1.46
C ALA A 494 -12.24 31.06 -0.87
N ALA A 495 -11.73 29.94 -0.34
CA ALA A 495 -10.41 29.87 0.27
C ALA A 495 -9.33 29.44 -0.72
N TRP A 496 -9.64 28.44 -1.55
CA TRP A 496 -8.65 27.67 -2.32
C TRP A 496 -8.97 27.58 -3.81
N GLY A 497 -10.01 28.29 -4.27
CA GLY A 497 -10.41 28.33 -5.67
C GLY A 497 -11.41 27.23 -6.07
N MET A 498 -12.09 27.46 -7.18
CA MET A 498 -13.10 26.56 -7.73
C MET A 498 -12.48 25.66 -8.79
N HIS A 499 -12.42 24.36 -8.52
CA HIS A 499 -11.85 23.39 -9.45
C HIS A 499 -12.82 22.25 -9.74
N ASN A 500 -12.77 21.77 -10.98
CA ASN A 500 -13.37 20.53 -11.41
C ASN A 500 -12.29 19.45 -11.53
N PHE A 501 -12.67 18.22 -11.22
CA PHE A 501 -11.81 17.05 -11.25
C PHE A 501 -12.43 15.98 -12.15
N ILE A 502 -11.63 15.40 -13.04
CA ILE A 502 -12.03 14.26 -13.87
C ILE A 502 -10.89 13.25 -13.82
N GLY A 503 -11.21 12.00 -13.53
CA GLY A 503 -10.21 10.97 -13.35
C GLY A 503 -10.69 9.58 -13.75
N ARG A 504 -9.81 8.61 -13.60
CA ARG A 504 -10.06 7.21 -13.92
C ARG A 504 -9.28 6.32 -12.97
N VAL A 505 -9.83 5.15 -12.67
CA VAL A 505 -9.12 4.09 -11.93
C VAL A 505 -8.70 2.98 -12.89
N ARG A 506 -7.43 2.61 -12.84
CA ARG A 506 -6.93 1.41 -13.50
C ARG A 506 -7.25 0.19 -12.64
N LEU A 507 -8.20 -0.63 -13.07
CA LEU A 507 -8.70 -1.74 -12.26
C LEU A 507 -7.69 -2.89 -12.03
N SER A 508 -6.63 -2.97 -12.87
CA SER A 508 -5.59 -4.01 -12.74
C SER A 508 -4.68 -3.85 -11.52
N ASP A 509 -4.38 -2.61 -11.11
CA ASP A 509 -3.46 -2.29 -10.00
C ASP A 509 -4.00 -1.22 -9.04
N GLY A 510 -5.18 -0.66 -9.32
CA GLY A 510 -5.78 0.40 -8.52
C GLY A 510 -5.08 1.75 -8.62
N LEU A 511 -4.27 2.00 -9.65
CA LEU A 511 -3.71 3.33 -9.94
C LEU A 511 -4.86 4.31 -10.23
N ILE A 512 -4.84 5.45 -9.56
CA ILE A 512 -5.82 6.52 -9.72
C ILE A 512 -5.13 7.70 -10.40
N SER A 513 -5.70 8.17 -11.51
CA SER A 513 -5.28 9.40 -12.18
C SER A 513 -6.43 10.40 -12.15
N LEU A 514 -6.16 11.61 -11.64
CA LEU A 514 -7.15 12.67 -11.46
C LEU A 514 -6.62 13.98 -12.04
N THR A 515 -7.36 14.54 -12.99
CA THR A 515 -7.04 15.81 -13.65
C THR A 515 -7.84 16.93 -13.01
N ARG A 516 -7.16 17.98 -12.55
CA ARG A 516 -7.76 19.20 -11.99
C ARG A 516 -7.72 20.33 -13.01
N LYS A 517 -8.86 21.02 -13.19
CA LYS A 517 -9.01 22.24 -14.00
C LYS A 517 -9.80 23.30 -13.25
N ALA A 518 -9.48 24.57 -13.45
CA ALA A 518 -10.26 25.67 -12.89
C ALA A 518 -11.66 25.72 -13.53
N LYS A 519 -12.67 26.11 -12.75
CA LYS A 519 -14.08 26.17 -13.18
C LYS A 519 -14.42 27.41 -14.01
N GLY A 520 -13.62 28.48 -13.90
CA GLY A 520 -13.85 29.74 -14.60
C GLY A 520 -12.97 29.91 -15.84
N GLY A 521 -13.54 30.41 -16.95
CA GLY A 521 -12.83 30.69 -18.21
C GLY A 521 -11.89 31.92 -18.18
N GLY A 522 -11.62 32.48 -17.01
CA GLY A 522 -10.63 33.55 -16.83
C GLY A 522 -9.31 33.07 -16.23
N ASP A 523 -9.20 31.77 -15.94
CA ASP A 523 -8.10 31.14 -15.19
C ASP A 523 -7.29 30.17 -16.07
N ASP A 524 -7.30 30.42 -17.39
CA ASP A 524 -6.57 29.65 -18.43
C ASP A 524 -5.05 29.62 -18.18
N GLY A 525 -4.54 30.50 -17.30
CA GLY A 525 -3.14 30.55 -16.87
C GLY A 525 -2.77 29.59 -15.72
N CYS A 526 -3.71 29.04 -14.96
CA CYS A 526 -3.41 28.18 -13.80
C CYS A 526 -3.00 26.74 -14.17
N GLY A 527 -3.12 26.39 -15.45
CA GLY A 527 -2.69 25.11 -16.01
C GLY A 527 -3.59 23.94 -15.59
N THR A 528 -3.58 22.88 -16.39
CA THR A 528 -4.21 21.60 -16.02
C THR A 528 -3.24 20.83 -15.13
N TRP A 529 -3.66 20.36 -13.96
CA TRP A 529 -2.80 19.56 -13.07
C TRP A 529 -3.25 18.10 -13.08
N VAL A 530 -2.30 17.17 -13.05
CA VAL A 530 -2.56 15.74 -12.99
C VAL A 530 -2.06 15.21 -11.65
N PHE A 531 -2.90 14.44 -10.96
CA PHE A 531 -2.60 13.76 -9.70
C PHE A 531 -2.64 12.25 -9.95
N GLU A 532 -1.55 11.55 -9.67
CA GLU A 532 -1.44 10.11 -9.84
C GLU A 532 -0.99 9.44 -8.56
N GLY A 533 -1.67 8.37 -8.16
CA GLY A 533 -1.34 7.70 -6.92
C GLY A 533 -2.19 6.49 -6.60
N TYR A 534 -2.07 6.03 -5.36
CA TYR A 534 -2.76 4.84 -4.86
C TYR A 534 -3.49 5.15 -3.56
N LEU A 535 -4.61 4.45 -3.37
CA LEU A 535 -5.35 4.47 -2.11
C LEU A 535 -4.70 3.50 -1.12
N ARG A 536 -4.20 3.99 0.01
CA ARG A 536 -3.67 3.16 1.10
C ARG A 536 -4.70 2.97 2.20
N SER A 537 -4.81 1.73 2.69
CA SER A 537 -5.66 1.34 3.82
C SER A 537 -7.10 1.88 3.73
N ARG A 538 -7.62 2.00 2.50
CA ARG A 538 -8.94 2.52 2.15
C ARG A 538 -9.26 3.94 2.67
N ARG A 539 -8.27 4.70 3.14
CA ARG A 539 -8.47 6.00 3.82
C ARG A 539 -7.63 7.14 3.28
N THR A 540 -6.46 6.83 2.74
CA THR A 540 -5.49 7.86 2.35
C THR A 540 -5.09 7.69 0.89
N PHE A 541 -5.39 8.68 0.06
CA PHE A 541 -4.94 8.72 -1.32
C PHE A 541 -3.65 9.53 -1.39
N VAL A 542 -2.56 8.87 -1.79
CA VAL A 542 -1.22 9.46 -1.83
C VAL A 542 -0.57 9.24 -3.19
N GLY A 543 0.24 10.20 -3.62
CA GLY A 543 0.92 10.11 -4.90
C GLY A 543 1.69 11.35 -5.30
N ARG A 544 1.89 11.50 -6.61
CA ARG A 544 2.55 12.63 -7.24
C ARG A 544 1.57 13.51 -7.99
N TRP A 545 1.88 14.78 -8.08
CA TRP A 545 1.15 15.70 -8.93
C TRP A 545 2.10 16.49 -9.81
N SER A 546 1.61 16.94 -10.96
CA SER A 546 2.37 17.79 -11.87
C SER A 546 1.46 18.64 -12.74
N ALA A 547 1.98 19.78 -13.18
CA ALA A 547 1.35 20.64 -14.16
C ALA A 547 1.54 20.05 -15.56
N LEU A 548 0.46 20.01 -16.34
CA LEU A 548 0.48 19.59 -17.73
C LEU A 548 1.06 20.73 -18.58
N GLY A 549 2.33 20.61 -18.97
CA GLY A 549 3.01 21.60 -19.80
C GLY A 549 2.57 21.56 -21.27
N THR A 550 2.48 22.72 -21.90
CA THR A 550 2.70 22.84 -23.35
C THR A 550 4.19 22.59 -23.60
N HIS A 551 4.52 21.70 -24.54
CA HIS A 551 5.88 21.25 -24.85
C HIS A 551 6.97 22.35 -24.66
N ASP A 552 8.04 22.01 -23.93
CA ASP A 552 9.28 22.77 -23.67
C ASP A 552 9.50 23.52 -22.33
N HIS A 553 8.62 23.39 -21.33
CA HIS A 553 8.89 23.94 -19.99
C HIS A 553 8.93 22.89 -18.88
N GLU A 554 9.85 23.11 -17.90
CA GLU A 554 10.01 22.28 -16.71
C GLU A 554 8.66 22.04 -16.03
N ILE A 555 8.34 20.75 -15.85
CA ILE A 555 7.09 20.32 -15.26
C ILE A 555 7.14 20.62 -13.76
N ILE A 556 6.46 21.68 -13.33
CA ILE A 556 6.18 21.93 -11.91
C ILE A 556 5.43 20.71 -11.36
N GLY A 557 5.86 20.20 -10.21
CA GLY A 557 5.18 19.08 -9.58
C GLY A 557 5.63 18.84 -8.16
N GLY A 558 5.18 17.72 -7.60
CA GLY A 558 5.52 17.30 -6.26
C GLY A 558 4.67 16.13 -5.80
N ILE A 559 4.34 16.09 -4.52
CA ILE A 559 3.63 14.97 -3.89
C ILE A 559 2.37 15.45 -3.18
N PHE A 560 1.41 14.55 -2.99
CA PHE A 560 0.18 14.85 -2.26
C PHE A 560 -0.24 13.72 -1.32
N SER A 561 -0.97 14.07 -0.28
CA SER A 561 -1.64 13.16 0.65
C SER A 561 -2.98 13.75 1.03
N VAL A 562 -4.05 13.03 0.73
CA VAL A 562 -5.41 13.39 1.12
C VAL A 562 -6.09 12.22 1.80
N SER A 563 -6.93 12.52 2.78
CA SER A 563 -7.68 11.53 3.54
C SER A 563 -9.17 11.77 3.41
N LYS A 564 -9.94 10.69 3.38
CA LYS A 564 -11.40 10.74 3.35
C LYS A 564 -11.92 11.29 4.67
N THR A 565 -12.82 12.26 4.63
CA THR A 565 -13.52 12.71 5.85
C THR A 565 -14.57 11.68 6.23
N ALA A 566 -14.76 11.46 7.53
CA ALA A 566 -15.95 10.76 8.01
C ALA A 566 -17.14 11.71 7.75
N ASP A 567 -18.02 11.32 6.84
CA ASP A 567 -19.30 11.99 6.62
C ASP A 567 -20.28 11.70 7.75
#